data_AF-A0A921AFA0-F1
#
_entry.id   AF-A0A921AFA0-F1
#
_cell.length_a   1.000
_cell.length_b   1.000
_cell.length_c   1.000
_cell.angle_alpha   90.00
_cell.angle_beta   90.00
_cell.angle_gamma   90.00
#
_symmetry.space_group_name_H-M   'P 1'
#
loop_
_entity.id
_entity.type
_entity.pdbx_description
1 polymer ?
#
loop_
_entity_poly.entity_id
_entity_poly.type
_entity_poly.pdbx_seq_one_letter_code
_entity_poly.pdbx_strand_id
1 'polypeptide(L)'
;MYTNEDLKFAVDEKIFTQNSVDIKNMKKLAEQLASRVLCFPEGGQVIILKGEVGAGKTTFSRFFSEYLGLQSSSPTYSIIELESGISKNHENKHINIIHADFYRASKERSVELLDEYLEKYIINSREDLKTNSQNIYLLEWISDEMKQEFFYEQNISTIEIEFIHNFTEIEKVGESRDIEMLFKNPKSISVTEAKKLQDTYITPLHVREHIELVRKIAVFCAQKLEENNVPIDVELVESGAILHDCVRYVDFPKLPKNSEDFEQIKFYTPEENITNEKCDFWAKIKSEYRTVHHAYAMQDILDKINFEASGQVVKSHYTGDIFRKEKFCLEEICVYYADKRALHDEFVTIQERLIDGEKRYPHEEAGAKQNKLLEKILYFEKLLQELGNWSEEEIQKLFNNIV
;
A
#
# COMPACT_ATOMS: atom_id res chain seq x y z
N MET A 1 13.93 2.77 24.19
CA MET A 1 13.27 2.14 23.03
C MET A 1 11.81 2.15 23.37
N TYR A 2 10.95 2.62 22.48
CA TYR A 2 9.51 2.54 22.70
C TYR A 2 9.14 1.07 22.78
N THR A 3 8.70 0.62 23.95
CA THR A 3 8.08 -0.68 24.11
C THR A 3 6.67 -0.58 23.54
N ASN A 4 6.15 -1.68 22.97
CA ASN A 4 4.78 -1.78 22.43
C ASN A 4 3.67 -1.33 23.43
N GLU A 5 4.00 -1.15 24.71
CA GLU A 5 3.07 -0.72 25.76
C GLU A 5 2.77 0.79 25.79
N ASP A 6 3.60 1.65 25.19
CA ASP A 6 3.48 3.12 25.34
C ASP A 6 2.82 3.85 24.15
N LEU A 7 2.48 3.14 23.08
CA LEU A 7 1.92 3.76 21.87
C LEU A 7 0.61 3.08 21.49
N LYS A 8 -0.51 3.63 21.98
CA LYS A 8 -1.84 3.38 21.41
C LYS A 8 -1.94 4.13 20.09
N PHE A 9 -1.29 3.61 19.07
CA PHE A 9 -1.44 4.11 17.72
C PHE A 9 -2.81 3.68 17.18
N ALA A 10 -3.58 4.63 16.68
CA ALA A 10 -4.86 4.35 16.05
C ALA A 10 -4.64 3.81 14.63
N VAL A 11 -5.35 2.73 14.32
CA VAL A 11 -5.61 2.25 12.96
C VAL A 11 -6.75 3.07 12.39
N ASP A 12 -6.69 3.44 11.11
CA ASP A 12 -7.82 4.09 10.42
C ASP A 12 -8.54 3.10 9.47
N GLU A 13 -9.84 3.33 9.30
CA GLU A 13 -10.68 2.61 8.35
C GLU A 13 -10.98 3.52 7.16
N LYS A 14 -10.57 3.13 5.95
CA LYS A 14 -10.77 3.95 4.75
C LYS A 14 -11.91 3.42 3.89
N ILE A 15 -12.91 4.27 3.66
CA ILE A 15 -14.03 3.98 2.75
C ILE A 15 -13.72 4.54 1.36
N PHE A 16 -13.89 3.69 0.36
CA PHE A 16 -13.90 3.96 -1.06
C PHE A 16 -15.32 3.68 -1.59
N THR A 17 -15.90 4.58 -2.38
CA THR A 17 -17.26 4.38 -2.91
C THR A 17 -17.26 4.56 -4.42
N GLN A 18 -17.88 3.61 -5.13
CA GLN A 18 -18.08 3.66 -6.57
C GLN A 18 -19.57 3.50 -6.90
N ASN A 19 -20.15 4.50 -7.54
CA ASN A 19 -21.57 4.48 -7.90
C ASN A 19 -21.78 3.98 -9.34
N SER A 20 -22.94 3.39 -9.60
CA SER A 20 -23.41 2.99 -10.94
C SER A 20 -22.44 2.06 -11.69
N VAL A 21 -21.94 1.05 -11.00
CA VAL A 21 -21.06 0.01 -11.53
C VAL A 21 -21.85 -0.95 -12.41
N ASP A 22 -21.55 -0.94 -13.71
CA ASP A 22 -22.00 -1.94 -14.67
C ASP A 22 -21.12 -3.21 -14.63
N ILE A 23 -21.50 -4.24 -15.39
CA ILE A 23 -20.77 -5.51 -15.44
C ILE A 23 -19.31 -5.36 -15.90
N LYS A 24 -19.03 -4.40 -16.78
CA LYS A 24 -17.68 -4.18 -17.34
C LYS A 24 -16.79 -3.51 -16.30
N ASN A 25 -17.33 -2.53 -15.59
CA ASN A 25 -16.66 -1.84 -14.50
C ASN A 25 -16.47 -2.77 -13.30
N MET A 26 -17.43 -3.65 -13.00
CA MET A 26 -17.29 -4.70 -11.98
C MET A 26 -16.14 -5.66 -12.30
N LYS A 27 -16.02 -6.08 -13.58
CA LYS A 27 -14.89 -6.89 -14.01
C LYS A 27 -13.57 -6.15 -13.80
N LYS A 28 -13.47 -4.90 -14.26
CA LYS A 28 -12.25 -4.08 -14.07
C LYS A 28 -11.88 -3.94 -12.60
N LEU A 29 -12.87 -3.69 -11.74
CA LEU A 29 -12.70 -3.60 -10.30
C LEU A 29 -12.14 -4.90 -9.70
N ALA A 30 -12.71 -6.06 -10.07
CA ALA A 30 -12.24 -7.37 -9.62
C ALA A 30 -10.80 -7.65 -10.07
N GLU A 31 -10.45 -7.33 -11.33
CA GLU A 31 -9.09 -7.47 -11.87
C GLU A 31 -8.08 -6.58 -11.12
N GLN A 32 -8.45 -5.33 -10.83
CA GLN A 32 -7.61 -4.39 -10.09
C GLN A 32 -7.37 -4.86 -8.65
N LEU A 33 -8.40 -5.34 -7.96
CA LEU A 33 -8.27 -5.87 -6.61
C LEU A 33 -7.45 -7.16 -6.56
N ALA A 34 -7.65 -8.06 -7.51
CA ALA A 34 -6.87 -9.28 -7.61
C ALA A 34 -5.37 -8.97 -7.80
N SER A 35 -5.05 -7.99 -8.66
CA SER A 35 -3.68 -7.52 -8.82
C SER A 35 -3.13 -6.90 -7.53
N ARG A 36 -3.92 -6.07 -6.85
CA ARG A 36 -3.53 -5.39 -5.61
C ARG A 36 -3.18 -6.39 -4.50
N VAL A 37 -4.07 -7.33 -4.21
CA VAL A 37 -3.90 -8.30 -3.12
C VAL A 37 -2.68 -9.20 -3.33
N LEU A 38 -2.31 -9.48 -4.57
CA LEU A 38 -1.10 -10.24 -4.87
C LEU A 38 0.21 -9.48 -4.66
N CYS A 39 0.21 -8.17 -4.95
CA CYS A 39 1.36 -7.31 -4.70
C CYS A 39 1.46 -6.91 -3.22
N PHE A 40 0.32 -6.90 -2.51
CA PHE A 40 0.19 -6.38 -1.15
C PHE A 40 -0.59 -7.34 -0.24
N PRO A 41 -0.03 -8.53 0.07
CA PRO A 41 -0.71 -9.54 0.87
C PRO A 41 -1.12 -9.01 2.25
N GLU A 42 -0.25 -8.22 2.89
CA GLU A 42 -0.50 -7.67 4.22
C GLU A 42 -1.64 -6.63 4.26
N GLY A 43 -2.12 -6.16 3.11
CA GLY A 43 -3.17 -5.14 3.02
C GLY A 43 -4.48 -5.61 2.41
N GLY A 44 -4.78 -6.92 2.37
CA GLY A 44 -6.12 -7.36 1.94
C GLY A 44 -6.28 -8.79 1.44
N GLN A 45 -5.55 -9.76 1.97
CA GLN A 45 -5.75 -11.19 1.65
C GLN A 45 -7.15 -11.72 1.96
N VAL A 46 -7.88 -11.05 2.85
CA VAL A 46 -9.26 -11.39 3.21
C VAL A 46 -10.18 -10.37 2.56
N ILE A 47 -10.98 -10.82 1.59
CA ILE A 47 -11.99 -10.04 0.90
C ILE A 47 -13.36 -10.53 1.35
N ILE A 48 -14.18 -9.63 1.88
CA ILE A 48 -15.49 -9.94 2.41
C ILE A 48 -16.54 -9.32 1.50
N LEU A 49 -17.46 -10.12 0.97
CA LEU A 49 -18.50 -9.66 0.06
C LEU A 49 -19.86 -9.61 0.77
N LYS A 50 -20.49 -8.44 0.75
CA LYS A 50 -21.81 -8.16 1.33
C LYS A 50 -22.81 -7.68 0.27
N GLY A 51 -24.09 -7.74 0.59
CA GLY A 51 -25.17 -7.27 -0.28
C GLY A 51 -26.19 -8.36 -0.54
N GLU A 52 -27.35 -7.99 -1.08
CA GLU A 52 -28.49 -8.90 -1.24
C GLU A 52 -28.21 -10.08 -2.18
N VAL A 53 -29.08 -11.09 -2.15
CA VAL A 53 -29.04 -12.19 -3.12
C VAL A 53 -29.27 -11.61 -4.52
N GLY A 54 -28.39 -11.91 -5.47
CA GLY A 54 -28.43 -11.32 -6.81
C GLY A 54 -27.73 -9.96 -6.94
N ALA A 55 -27.12 -9.41 -5.88
CA ALA A 55 -26.41 -8.13 -5.94
C ALA A 55 -25.12 -8.15 -6.79
N GLY A 56 -24.59 -9.33 -7.11
CA GLY A 56 -23.43 -9.49 -8.00
C GLY A 56 -22.16 -10.07 -7.36
N LYS A 57 -22.20 -10.44 -6.07
CA LYS A 57 -21.06 -11.01 -5.33
C LYS A 57 -20.38 -12.17 -6.05
N THR A 58 -21.11 -13.24 -6.38
CA THR A 58 -20.56 -14.40 -7.10
C THR A 58 -20.01 -14.04 -8.47
N THR A 59 -20.59 -13.04 -9.14
CA THR A 59 -20.09 -12.53 -10.43
C THR A 59 -18.75 -11.83 -10.27
N PHE A 60 -18.60 -11.00 -9.23
CA PHE A 60 -17.33 -10.41 -8.85
C PHE A 60 -16.30 -11.49 -8.52
N SER A 61 -16.65 -12.47 -7.69
CA SER A 61 -15.77 -13.60 -7.32
C SER A 61 -15.24 -14.32 -8.55
N ARG A 62 -16.12 -14.60 -9.53
CA ARG A 62 -15.71 -15.24 -10.78
C ARG A 62 -14.71 -14.40 -11.56
N PHE A 63 -14.96 -13.09 -11.74
CA PHE A 63 -14.01 -12.22 -12.45
C PHE A 63 -12.66 -12.12 -11.72
N PHE A 64 -12.69 -12.09 -10.39
CA PHE A 64 -11.49 -12.08 -9.55
C PHE A 64 -10.65 -13.35 -9.78
N SER A 65 -11.26 -14.54 -9.69
CA SER A 65 -10.59 -15.83 -9.93
C SER A 65 -10.08 -15.97 -11.37
N GLU A 66 -10.89 -15.57 -12.35
CA GLU A 66 -10.52 -15.62 -13.78
C GLU A 66 -9.28 -14.76 -14.07
N TYR A 67 -9.19 -13.56 -13.48
CA TYR A 67 -8.00 -12.70 -13.62
C TYR A 67 -6.74 -13.38 -13.07
N LEU A 68 -6.88 -14.13 -11.98
CA LEU A 68 -5.79 -14.89 -11.39
C LEU A 68 -5.43 -16.15 -12.19
N GLY A 69 -6.18 -16.46 -13.25
CA GLY A 69 -5.98 -17.63 -14.10
C GLY A 69 -6.54 -18.91 -13.47
N LEU A 70 -7.42 -18.78 -12.48
CA LEU A 70 -8.06 -19.88 -11.78
C LEU A 70 -9.45 -20.13 -12.36
N GLN A 71 -9.87 -21.40 -12.31
CA GLN A 71 -11.23 -21.75 -12.67
C GLN A 71 -12.15 -21.47 -11.48
N SER A 72 -13.05 -20.51 -11.66
CA SER A 72 -14.03 -20.18 -10.61
C SER A 72 -15.03 -21.32 -10.41
N SER A 73 -15.30 -21.64 -9.15
CA SER A 73 -16.40 -22.51 -8.74
C SER A 73 -17.23 -21.83 -7.65
N SER A 74 -18.56 -22.01 -7.68
CA SER A 74 -19.47 -21.31 -6.76
C SER A 74 -19.71 -22.17 -5.52
N PRO A 75 -19.28 -21.76 -4.31
CA PRO A 75 -19.35 -22.59 -3.12
C PRO A 75 -20.75 -22.70 -2.51
N THR A 76 -21.82 -22.27 -3.19
CA THR A 76 -23.17 -22.16 -2.61
C THR A 76 -23.73 -23.47 -2.02
N TYR A 77 -23.30 -24.65 -2.50
CA TYR A 77 -23.73 -25.95 -1.96
C TYR A 77 -22.69 -26.63 -1.06
N SER A 78 -21.41 -26.40 -1.34
CA SER A 78 -20.25 -26.92 -0.61
C SER A 78 -19.88 -26.05 0.61
N ILE A 79 -20.46 -24.85 0.71
CA ILE A 79 -20.18 -23.74 1.64
C ILE A 79 -18.77 -23.17 1.46
N ILE A 80 -17.75 -24.00 1.26
CA ILE A 80 -16.37 -23.58 0.98
C ILE A 80 -15.80 -24.38 -0.18
N GLU A 81 -15.14 -23.70 -1.11
CA GLU A 81 -14.37 -24.27 -2.22
C GLU A 81 -12.94 -23.72 -2.23
N LEU A 82 -12.01 -24.57 -2.68
CA LEU A 82 -10.62 -24.21 -2.87
C LEU A 82 -10.32 -24.17 -4.37
N GLU A 83 -9.90 -23.01 -4.85
CA GLU A 83 -9.41 -22.82 -6.20
C GLU A 83 -7.88 -22.67 -6.15
N SER A 84 -7.12 -23.58 -6.77
CA SER A 84 -5.66 -23.56 -6.73
C SER A 84 -5.06 -23.58 -8.12
N GLY A 85 -3.99 -22.82 -8.33
CA GLY A 85 -3.29 -22.81 -9.62
C GLY A 85 -2.14 -21.82 -9.70
N ILE A 86 -1.59 -21.68 -10.91
CA ILE A 86 -0.44 -20.82 -11.18
C ILE A 86 -0.92 -19.55 -11.88
N SER A 87 -0.77 -18.40 -11.23
CA SER A 87 -1.13 -17.12 -11.81
C SER A 87 -0.05 -16.64 -12.80
N LYS A 88 -0.37 -16.68 -14.09
CA LYS A 88 0.53 -16.18 -15.15
C LYS A 88 0.67 -14.65 -15.11
N ASN A 89 -0.34 -13.96 -14.58
CA ASN A 89 -0.34 -12.50 -14.47
C ASN A 89 0.59 -12.00 -13.34
N HIS A 90 1.05 -12.89 -12.46
CA HIS A 90 1.92 -12.58 -11.33
C HIS A 90 3.06 -13.60 -11.22
N GLU A 91 3.91 -13.62 -12.26
CA GLU A 91 5.22 -14.30 -12.23
C GLU A 91 5.18 -15.80 -11.97
N ASN A 92 4.10 -16.45 -12.38
CA ASN A 92 3.85 -17.87 -12.18
C ASN A 92 3.85 -18.26 -10.69
N LYS A 93 3.35 -17.37 -9.83
CA LYS A 93 3.13 -17.66 -8.41
C LYS A 93 1.98 -18.67 -8.26
N HIS A 94 2.17 -19.64 -7.36
CA HIS A 94 1.08 -20.53 -6.96
C HIS A 94 0.15 -19.78 -6.01
N ILE A 95 -1.15 -19.77 -6.33
CA ILE A 95 -2.19 -19.05 -5.60
C ILE A 95 -3.31 -20.03 -5.25
N ASN A 96 -3.88 -19.82 -4.06
CA ASN A 96 -5.06 -20.48 -3.54
C ASN A 96 -6.12 -19.43 -3.24
N ILE A 97 -7.34 -19.61 -3.74
CA ILE A 97 -8.52 -18.87 -3.31
C ILE A 97 -9.37 -19.82 -2.48
N ILE A 98 -9.57 -19.48 -1.20
CA ILE A 98 -10.54 -20.10 -0.31
C ILE A 98 -11.82 -19.29 -0.45
N HIS A 99 -12.73 -19.74 -1.30
CA HIS A 99 -14.02 -19.07 -1.53
C HIS A 99 -15.07 -19.71 -0.65
N ALA A 100 -15.65 -18.93 0.27
CA ALA A 100 -16.72 -19.36 1.15
C ALA A 100 -18.01 -18.56 0.90
N ASP A 101 -19.16 -19.23 0.95
CA ASP A 101 -20.49 -18.63 0.93
C ASP A 101 -21.30 -19.16 2.12
N PHE A 102 -21.41 -18.34 3.17
CA PHE A 102 -22.05 -18.71 4.42
C PHE A 102 -23.57 -18.51 4.42
N TYR A 103 -24.19 -18.10 3.30
CA TYR A 103 -25.62 -17.79 3.23
C TYR A 103 -26.54 -18.92 3.71
N ARG A 104 -26.11 -20.18 3.52
CA ARG A 104 -26.90 -21.39 3.84
C ARG A 104 -26.43 -22.13 5.09
N ALA A 105 -25.40 -21.66 5.76
CA ALA A 105 -24.84 -22.31 6.94
C ALA A 105 -25.43 -21.70 8.22
N SER A 106 -25.65 -22.52 9.25
CA SER A 106 -25.94 -21.98 10.59
C SER A 106 -24.68 -21.31 11.13
N LYS A 107 -24.84 -20.38 12.09
CA LYS A 107 -23.69 -19.68 12.69
C LYS A 107 -22.65 -20.64 13.24
N GLU A 108 -23.08 -21.67 13.97
CA GLU A 108 -22.22 -22.69 14.55
C GLU A 108 -21.47 -23.45 13.46
N ARG A 109 -22.17 -23.83 12.38
CA ARG A 109 -21.57 -24.54 11.26
C ARG A 109 -20.57 -23.69 10.47
N SER A 110 -20.85 -22.40 10.31
CA SER A 110 -19.96 -21.44 9.65
C SER A 110 -18.64 -21.29 10.41
N VAL A 111 -18.71 -21.16 11.73
CA VAL A 111 -17.53 -21.08 12.62
C VAL A 111 -16.71 -22.36 12.51
N GLU A 112 -17.33 -23.53 12.70
CA GLU A 112 -16.65 -24.83 12.59
C GLU A 112 -15.94 -25.02 11.25
N LEU A 113 -16.62 -24.70 10.14
CA LEU A 113 -16.07 -24.85 8.79
C LEU A 113 -14.91 -23.90 8.54
N LEU A 114 -15.06 -22.63 8.94
CA LEU A 114 -13.99 -21.65 8.76
C LEU A 114 -12.77 -22.03 9.59
N ASP A 115 -12.95 -22.42 10.86
CA ASP A 115 -11.86 -22.94 11.69
C ASP A 115 -11.17 -24.14 11.05
N GLU A 116 -11.91 -25.16 10.60
CA GLU A 116 -11.35 -26.35 9.95
C GLU A 116 -10.51 -25.98 8.72
N TYR A 117 -11.01 -25.07 7.86
CA TYR A 117 -10.30 -24.65 6.66
C TYR A 117 -9.07 -23.79 6.96
N LEU A 118 -9.18 -22.90 7.94
CA LEU A 118 -8.06 -22.11 8.42
C LEU A 118 -6.98 -23.07 8.97
N GLU A 119 -7.29 -24.00 9.85
CA GLU A 119 -6.33 -24.99 10.36
C GLU A 119 -5.71 -25.87 9.26
N LYS A 120 -6.49 -26.23 8.23
CA LYS A 120 -6.04 -27.13 7.16
C LYS A 120 -5.11 -26.47 6.14
N TYR A 121 -5.35 -25.21 5.80
CA TYR A 121 -4.62 -24.50 4.73
C TYR A 121 -3.71 -23.39 5.24
N ILE A 122 -3.73 -23.15 6.55
CA ILE A 122 -2.73 -22.36 7.25
C ILE A 122 -1.76 -23.35 7.93
N ILE A 123 -0.49 -23.29 7.55
CA ILE A 123 0.45 -24.40 7.76
C ILE A 123 0.84 -24.58 9.24
N ASN A 124 0.82 -23.53 10.08
CA ASN A 124 1.29 -23.65 11.47
C ASN A 124 0.49 -22.91 12.58
N SER A 125 -0.31 -21.87 12.29
CA SER A 125 -1.22 -21.19 13.26
C SER A 125 -2.00 -20.05 12.58
N ARG A 126 -3.03 -19.44 13.21
CA ARG A 126 -3.67 -18.20 12.68
C ARG A 126 -2.66 -17.05 12.41
N GLU A 127 -1.42 -17.11 12.91
CA GLU A 127 -0.33 -16.19 12.56
C GLU A 127 0.18 -16.38 11.12
N ASP A 128 0.05 -17.57 10.53
CA ASP A 128 0.48 -17.84 9.15
C ASP A 128 -0.45 -17.25 8.07
N LEU A 129 -1.66 -16.79 8.46
CA LEU A 129 -2.43 -15.86 7.61
C LEU A 129 -1.63 -14.58 7.32
N LYS A 130 -0.75 -14.18 8.24
CA LYS A 130 0.08 -12.97 8.10
C LYS A 130 1.28 -13.18 7.19
N THR A 131 1.70 -14.42 6.94
CA THR A 131 2.96 -14.74 6.25
C THR A 131 2.77 -15.48 4.92
N ASN A 132 1.62 -16.15 4.72
CA ASN A 132 1.37 -16.92 3.50
C ASN A 132 0.74 -16.08 2.39
N SER A 133 1.60 -15.41 1.62
CA SER A 133 1.22 -14.61 0.44
C SER A 133 0.57 -15.39 -0.73
N GLN A 134 0.31 -16.68 -0.58
CA GLN A 134 -0.31 -17.54 -1.61
C GLN A 134 -1.82 -17.74 -1.40
N ASN A 135 -2.34 -17.52 -0.20
CA ASN A 135 -3.76 -17.74 0.11
C ASN A 135 -4.54 -16.42 0.06
N ILE A 136 -5.69 -16.44 -0.59
CA ILE A 136 -6.68 -15.36 -0.63
C ILE A 136 -8.01 -15.94 -0.12
N TYR A 137 -8.67 -15.23 0.79
CA TYR A 137 -9.95 -15.63 1.37
C TYR A 137 -11.03 -14.74 0.78
N LEU A 138 -12.00 -15.34 0.09
CA LEU A 138 -13.13 -14.63 -0.50
C LEU A 138 -14.40 -15.10 0.19
N LEU A 139 -14.95 -14.26 1.07
CA LEU A 139 -15.95 -14.67 2.05
C LEU A 139 -17.26 -13.93 1.81
N GLU A 140 -18.29 -14.63 1.36
CA GLU A 140 -19.65 -14.10 1.21
C GLU A 140 -20.46 -14.36 2.49
N TRP A 141 -21.24 -13.34 2.92
CA TRP A 141 -22.20 -13.46 4.04
C TRP A 141 -21.61 -13.89 5.40
N ILE A 142 -20.35 -13.56 5.67
CA ILE A 142 -19.77 -13.79 7.01
C ILE A 142 -20.40 -12.83 8.04
N SER A 143 -20.69 -13.33 9.26
CA SER A 143 -21.31 -12.52 10.32
C SER A 143 -20.31 -11.54 10.95
N ASP A 144 -20.80 -10.45 11.54
CA ASP A 144 -19.94 -9.48 12.22
C ASP A 144 -19.14 -10.08 13.38
N GLU A 145 -19.72 -11.02 14.13
CA GLU A 145 -18.99 -11.69 15.22
C GLU A 145 -17.86 -12.58 14.69
N MET A 146 -18.08 -13.27 13.57
CA MET A 146 -17.01 -14.03 12.93
C MET A 146 -15.91 -13.11 12.40
N LYS A 147 -16.25 -11.98 11.78
CA LYS A 147 -15.23 -11.01 11.34
C LYS A 147 -14.37 -10.51 12.51
N GLN A 148 -15.02 -10.20 13.63
CA GLN A 148 -14.36 -9.78 14.86
C GLN A 148 -13.40 -10.87 15.37
N GLU A 149 -13.90 -12.08 15.58
CA GLU A 149 -13.15 -13.20 16.17
C GLU A 149 -11.99 -13.68 15.28
N PHE A 150 -12.23 -13.80 13.97
CA PHE A 150 -11.28 -14.44 13.05
C PHE A 150 -10.26 -13.46 12.47
N PHE A 151 -10.62 -12.19 12.28
CA PHE A 151 -9.78 -11.23 11.55
C PHE A 151 -9.40 -10.00 12.37
N TYR A 152 -10.37 -9.28 12.93
CA TYR A 152 -10.07 -7.98 13.56
C TYR A 152 -9.27 -8.12 14.84
N GLU A 153 -9.63 -9.05 15.74
CA GLU A 153 -8.86 -9.32 16.97
C GLU A 153 -7.45 -9.85 16.70
N GLN A 154 -7.23 -10.39 15.50
CA GLN A 154 -5.97 -10.94 15.06
C GLN A 154 -5.10 -9.91 14.30
N ASN A 155 -5.57 -8.66 14.16
CA ASN A 155 -4.96 -7.61 13.33
C ASN A 155 -4.72 -8.07 11.88
N ILE A 156 -5.72 -8.72 11.28
CA ILE A 156 -5.68 -9.13 9.88
C ILE A 156 -6.37 -8.07 9.02
N SER A 157 -5.71 -7.67 7.95
CA SER A 157 -6.25 -6.70 7.00
C SER A 157 -7.37 -7.30 6.16
N THR A 158 -8.47 -6.56 6.03
CA THR A 158 -9.64 -6.98 5.26
C THR A 158 -10.05 -5.90 4.26
N ILE A 159 -10.61 -6.34 3.13
CA ILE A 159 -11.32 -5.48 2.18
C ILE A 159 -12.78 -5.91 2.20
N GLU A 160 -13.66 -5.09 2.76
CA GLU A 160 -15.09 -5.36 2.72
C GLU A 160 -15.68 -4.68 1.50
N ILE A 161 -16.47 -5.40 0.70
CA ILE A 161 -17.12 -4.91 -0.50
C ILE A 161 -18.62 -5.12 -0.35
N GLU A 162 -19.36 -4.03 -0.25
CA GLU A 162 -20.81 -4.04 -0.18
C GLU A 162 -21.43 -3.70 -1.54
N PHE A 163 -22.19 -4.65 -2.09
CA PHE A 163 -22.93 -4.50 -3.33
C PHE A 163 -24.34 -3.98 -3.00
N ILE A 164 -24.56 -2.70 -3.30
CA ILE A 164 -25.82 -2.00 -3.04
C ILE A 164 -26.62 -2.00 -4.34
N HIS A 165 -27.75 -2.70 -4.32
CA HIS A 165 -28.62 -2.77 -5.49
C HIS A 165 -29.55 -1.54 -5.54
N ASN A 166 -29.29 -0.66 -6.50
CA ASN A 166 -30.20 0.44 -6.78
C ASN A 166 -31.37 -0.08 -7.64
N PHE A 167 -32.54 -0.21 -7.03
CA PHE A 167 -33.79 -0.37 -7.77
C PHE A 167 -34.22 1.00 -8.29
N THR A 168 -33.90 1.32 -9.55
CA THR A 168 -34.61 2.38 -10.27
C THR A 168 -35.74 1.74 -11.08
N GLU A 169 -36.99 2.16 -10.85
CA GLU A 169 -38.20 1.63 -11.52
C GLU A 169 -38.19 1.81 -13.05
N ILE A 170 -37.21 2.54 -13.58
CA ILE A 170 -37.05 2.88 -14.98
C ILE A 170 -35.62 2.51 -15.38
N GLU A 171 -35.38 1.24 -15.70
CA GLU A 171 -34.60 0.83 -16.89
C GLU A 171 -34.46 -0.69 -16.95
N LYS A 172 -35.08 -1.27 -17.99
CA LYS A 172 -34.95 -2.68 -18.39
C LYS A 172 -33.69 -2.93 -19.25
N VAL A 173 -32.66 -2.09 -19.17
CA VAL A 173 -31.43 -2.24 -19.95
C VAL A 173 -30.22 -1.80 -19.11
N GLY A 174 -29.44 -2.78 -18.63
CA GLY A 174 -28.18 -2.54 -17.92
C GLY A 174 -28.36 -2.41 -16.41
N GLU A 175 -28.39 -3.55 -15.71
CA GLU A 175 -28.43 -3.59 -14.25
C GLU A 175 -27.12 -3.02 -13.66
N SER A 176 -27.12 -1.74 -13.23
CA SER A 176 -26.01 -1.13 -12.47
C SER A 176 -26.17 -1.32 -10.96
N ARG A 177 -25.07 -1.27 -10.22
CA ARG A 177 -25.03 -1.39 -8.75
C ARG A 177 -24.12 -0.32 -8.17
N ASP A 178 -24.40 0.16 -6.96
CA ASP A 178 -23.40 0.90 -6.21
C ASP A 178 -22.53 -0.10 -5.46
N ILE A 179 -21.24 0.19 -5.35
CA ILE A 179 -20.27 -0.62 -4.62
C ILE A 179 -19.59 0.28 -3.61
N GLU A 180 -19.72 -0.07 -2.34
CA GLU A 180 -18.93 0.53 -1.27
C GLU A 180 -17.82 -0.45 -0.87
N MET A 181 -16.60 0.05 -0.74
CA MET A 181 -15.45 -0.74 -0.32
C MET A 181 -14.81 -0.12 0.89
N LEU A 182 -14.57 -0.93 1.91
CA LEU A 182 -13.91 -0.52 3.13
C LEU A 182 -12.59 -1.26 3.27
N PHE A 183 -11.50 -0.51 3.24
CA PHE A 183 -10.17 -1.00 3.56
C PHE A 183 -9.98 -0.91 5.07
N LYS A 184 -9.86 -2.07 5.72
CA LYS A 184 -9.45 -2.17 7.12
C LYS A 184 -8.05 -2.72 7.18
N ASN A 185 -7.08 -1.84 7.40
CA ASN A 185 -5.66 -2.20 7.40
C ASN A 185 -5.04 -1.89 8.76
N PRO A 186 -5.17 -2.79 9.77
CA PRO A 186 -4.60 -2.60 11.10
C PRO A 186 -3.07 -2.52 11.14
N LYS A 187 -2.42 -2.85 10.03
CA LYS A 187 -0.97 -2.76 9.84
C LYS A 187 -0.55 -1.50 9.10
N SER A 188 -1.48 -0.60 8.82
CA SER A 188 -1.19 0.73 8.28
C SER A 188 -1.19 1.76 9.41
N ILE A 189 -0.13 2.56 9.49
CA ILE A 189 -0.08 3.71 10.38
C ILE A 189 -0.92 4.84 9.79
N SER A 190 -1.77 5.47 10.61
CA SER A 190 -2.54 6.65 10.18
C SER A 190 -1.63 7.85 9.92
N VAL A 191 -2.12 8.82 9.16
CA VAL A 191 -1.37 10.06 8.85
C VAL A 191 -0.98 10.83 10.11
N THR A 192 -1.85 10.83 11.11
CA THR A 192 -1.61 11.51 12.39
C THR A 192 -0.44 10.87 13.15
N GLU A 193 -0.42 9.54 13.23
CA GLU A 193 0.64 8.82 13.93
C GLU A 193 1.95 8.81 13.14
N ALA A 194 1.90 8.79 11.80
CA ALA A 194 3.07 8.97 10.94
C ALA A 194 3.80 10.30 11.22
N LYS A 195 3.05 11.40 11.37
CA LYS A 195 3.63 12.72 11.72
C LYS A 195 4.26 12.72 13.11
N LYS A 196 3.61 12.12 14.10
CA LYS A 196 4.18 11.96 15.45
C LYS A 196 5.45 11.10 15.44
N LEU A 197 5.51 10.08 14.58
CA LEU A 197 6.69 9.25 14.42
C LEU A 197 7.84 10.07 13.80
N GLN A 198 7.56 10.94 12.83
CA GLN A 198 8.53 11.90 12.27
C GLN A 198 9.10 12.85 13.34
N ASP A 199 8.26 13.32 14.27
CA ASP A 199 8.68 14.12 15.42
C ASP A 199 9.54 13.31 16.40
N THR A 200 9.10 12.09 16.70
CA THR A 200 9.79 11.17 17.61
C THR A 200 11.19 10.79 17.12
N TYR A 201 11.34 10.56 15.82
CA TYR A 201 12.62 10.23 15.20
C TYR A 201 13.45 11.46 14.80
N ILE A 202 12.99 12.66 15.18
CA ILE A 202 13.69 13.92 14.99
C ILE A 202 14.12 14.08 13.52
N THR A 203 13.20 13.87 12.58
CA THR A 203 13.52 14.01 11.15
C THR A 203 14.02 15.43 10.85
N PRO A 204 15.19 15.60 10.20
CA PRO A 204 15.76 16.91 9.89
C PRO A 204 14.82 17.76 9.01
N LEU A 205 14.86 19.09 9.18
CA LEU A 205 13.96 20.05 8.54
C LEU A 205 14.00 19.98 7.01
N HIS A 206 15.18 19.97 6.38
CA HIS A 206 15.28 19.83 4.91
C HIS A 206 14.72 18.50 4.41
N VAL A 207 14.85 17.44 5.21
CA VAL A 207 14.27 16.15 4.88
C VAL A 207 12.74 16.23 5.00
N ARG A 208 12.21 16.97 5.98
CA ARG A 208 10.77 17.22 6.10
C ARG A 208 10.21 18.03 4.94
N GLU A 209 10.95 19.02 4.45
CA GLU A 209 10.58 19.82 3.26
C GLU A 209 10.49 18.93 2.02
N HIS A 210 11.49 18.07 1.80
CA HIS A 210 11.46 17.04 0.76
C HIS A 210 10.26 16.10 0.92
N ILE A 211 10.06 15.55 2.13
CA ILE A 211 8.93 14.65 2.44
C ILE A 211 7.60 15.32 2.15
N GLU A 212 7.43 16.61 2.47
CA GLU A 212 6.18 17.33 2.24
C GLU A 212 5.90 17.51 0.74
N LEU A 213 6.92 17.75 -0.08
CA LEU A 213 6.78 17.75 -1.53
C LEU A 213 6.37 16.35 -2.03
N VAL A 214 7.08 15.30 -1.62
CA VAL A 214 6.77 13.90 -2.00
C VAL A 214 5.35 13.53 -1.59
N ARG A 215 4.92 13.89 -0.37
CA ARG A 215 3.56 13.66 0.13
C ARG A 215 2.52 14.30 -0.79
N LYS A 216 2.69 15.57 -1.17
CA LYS A 216 1.74 16.27 -2.06
C LYS A 216 1.60 15.55 -3.41
N ILE A 217 2.71 15.13 -4.01
CA ILE A 217 2.73 14.43 -5.30
C ILE A 217 2.06 13.04 -5.17
N ALA A 218 2.43 12.28 -4.15
CA ALA A 218 1.91 10.93 -3.92
C ALA A 218 0.40 10.94 -3.66
N VAL A 219 -0.07 11.86 -2.81
CA VAL A 219 -1.50 12.04 -2.51
C VAL A 219 -2.27 12.48 -3.74
N PHE A 220 -1.74 13.40 -4.55
CA PHE A 220 -2.36 13.77 -5.82
C PHE A 220 -2.55 12.56 -6.73
N CYS A 221 -1.52 11.74 -6.92
CA CYS A 221 -1.62 10.54 -7.74
C CYS A 221 -2.68 9.57 -7.18
N ALA A 222 -2.70 9.35 -5.86
CA ALA A 222 -3.67 8.44 -5.23
C ALA A 222 -5.11 8.96 -5.32
N GLN A 223 -5.34 10.26 -5.11
CA GLN A 223 -6.65 10.88 -5.25
C GLN A 223 -7.14 10.81 -6.70
N LYS A 224 -6.28 11.05 -7.68
CA LYS A 224 -6.64 10.89 -9.10
C LYS A 224 -7.04 9.45 -9.46
N LEU A 225 -6.37 8.46 -8.89
CA LEU A 225 -6.76 7.05 -9.03
C LEU A 225 -8.15 6.79 -8.42
N GLU A 226 -8.38 7.26 -7.19
CA GLU A 226 -9.66 7.14 -6.49
C GLU A 226 -10.81 7.82 -7.26
N GLU A 227 -10.61 9.06 -7.73
CA GLU A 227 -11.54 9.82 -8.56
C GLU A 227 -11.93 9.09 -9.87
N ASN A 228 -11.03 8.25 -10.38
CA ASN A 228 -11.24 7.43 -11.58
C ASN A 228 -11.66 5.99 -11.26
N ASN A 229 -12.17 5.77 -10.05
CA ASN A 229 -12.69 4.50 -9.55
C ASN A 229 -11.65 3.37 -9.58
N VAL A 230 -10.38 3.70 -9.35
CA VAL A 230 -9.33 2.72 -9.14
C VAL A 230 -9.17 2.51 -7.64
N PRO A 231 -9.37 1.29 -7.12
CA PRO A 231 -9.24 1.04 -5.68
C PRO A 231 -7.83 1.31 -5.19
N ILE A 232 -7.71 2.20 -4.22
CA ILE A 232 -6.44 2.57 -3.60
C ILE A 232 -6.66 3.04 -2.16
N ASP A 233 -5.75 2.67 -1.26
CA ASP A 233 -5.71 3.20 0.09
C ASP A 233 -4.92 4.53 0.11
N VAL A 234 -5.61 5.64 -0.09
CA VAL A 234 -5.00 6.99 -0.15
C VAL A 234 -4.27 7.34 1.14
N GLU A 235 -4.76 6.88 2.30
CA GLU A 235 -4.15 7.21 3.58
C GLU A 235 -2.84 6.44 3.77
N LEU A 236 -2.80 5.15 3.40
CA LEU A 236 -1.55 4.39 3.36
C LEU A 236 -0.50 5.03 2.44
N VAL A 237 -0.92 5.58 1.28
CA VAL A 237 -0.01 6.33 0.41
C VAL A 237 0.52 7.58 1.13
N GLU A 238 -0.35 8.34 1.78
CA GLU A 238 0.03 9.56 2.48
C GLU A 238 0.98 9.27 3.65
N SER A 239 0.65 8.30 4.51
CA SER A 239 1.46 7.92 5.67
C SER A 239 2.79 7.30 5.25
N GLY A 240 2.79 6.47 4.19
CA GLY A 240 4.00 5.94 3.56
C GLY A 240 4.91 7.06 3.04
N ALA A 241 4.35 8.07 2.37
CA ALA A 241 5.11 9.23 1.90
C ALA A 241 5.68 10.07 3.05
N ILE A 242 4.93 10.26 4.15
CA ILE A 242 5.41 10.98 5.35
C ILE A 242 6.63 10.30 5.97
N LEU A 243 6.69 8.96 5.90
CA LEU A 243 7.69 8.17 6.58
C LEU A 243 8.86 7.73 5.71
N HIS A 244 8.76 7.81 4.38
CA HIS A 244 9.73 7.17 3.49
C HIS A 244 11.19 7.55 3.79
N ASP A 245 11.45 8.84 4.04
CA ASP A 245 12.76 9.41 4.36
C ASP A 245 12.90 9.81 5.85
N CYS A 246 11.98 9.37 6.74
CA CYS A 246 11.92 9.80 8.14
C CYS A 246 13.24 9.68 8.90
N VAL A 247 14.00 8.61 8.61
CA VAL A 247 15.33 8.33 9.20
C VAL A 247 16.47 8.50 8.19
N ARG A 248 16.32 9.40 7.21
CA ARG A 248 17.30 9.60 6.11
C ARG A 248 18.73 9.84 6.58
N TYR A 249 18.90 10.41 7.79
CA TYR A 249 20.20 10.64 8.40
C TYR A 249 21.02 9.37 8.69
N VAL A 250 20.39 8.19 8.68
CA VAL A 250 21.09 6.88 8.70
C VAL A 250 22.07 6.75 7.55
N ASP A 251 21.77 7.36 6.39
CA ASP A 251 22.62 7.30 5.20
C ASP A 251 23.62 8.46 5.08
N PHE A 252 23.52 9.49 5.93
CA PHE A 252 24.39 10.66 5.83
C PHE A 252 25.87 10.27 6.04
N PRO A 253 26.80 10.68 5.17
CA PRO A 253 28.21 10.32 5.32
C PRO A 253 28.81 10.78 6.66
N LYS A 254 28.35 11.94 7.15
CA LYS A 254 28.73 12.51 8.45
C LYS A 254 27.51 13.11 9.13
N LEU A 255 27.41 12.93 10.44
CA LEU A 255 26.46 13.64 11.28
C LEU A 255 27.19 14.80 11.99
N PRO A 256 26.48 15.91 12.29
CA PRO A 256 27.00 16.93 13.20
C PRO A 256 27.28 16.30 14.58
N LYS A 257 28.37 16.71 15.25
CA LYS A 257 28.65 16.26 16.63
C LYS A 257 28.22 17.26 17.68
N ASN A 258 28.08 18.52 17.31
CA ASN A 258 27.64 19.62 18.16
C ASN A 258 27.13 20.77 17.29
N SER A 259 26.63 21.82 17.94
CA SER A 259 26.17 23.05 17.28
C SER A 259 27.29 23.85 16.58
N GLU A 260 28.57 23.60 16.87
CA GLU A 260 29.73 24.32 16.33
C GLU A 260 30.29 23.68 15.04
N ASP A 261 30.13 22.36 14.86
CA ASP A 261 30.45 21.62 13.63
C ASP A 261 29.57 22.05 12.42
N PHE A 262 28.57 22.90 12.69
CA PHE A 262 27.56 23.35 11.75
C PHE A 262 28.11 24.21 10.60
N GLU A 263 29.20 24.95 10.80
CA GLU A 263 29.80 25.75 9.72
C GLU A 263 30.35 24.90 8.56
N GLN A 264 30.74 23.64 8.82
CA GLN A 264 31.24 22.71 7.79
C GLN A 264 30.11 21.92 7.10
N ILE A 265 28.86 22.02 7.60
CA ILE A 265 27.66 21.33 7.13
C ILE A 265 26.65 22.33 6.50
N LYS A 266 27.13 23.54 6.12
CA LYS A 266 26.38 24.61 5.42
C LYS A 266 25.67 24.19 4.12
N PHE A 267 25.79 22.94 3.68
CA PHE A 267 25.08 22.39 2.53
C PHE A 267 23.64 21.94 2.81
N TYR A 268 23.22 21.75 4.07
CA TYR A 268 21.99 21.00 4.37
C TYR A 268 20.81 21.78 4.95
N THR A 269 21.00 22.79 5.82
CA THR A 269 19.86 23.60 6.33
C THR A 269 20.32 24.73 7.26
N PRO A 270 20.28 26.02 6.86
CA PRO A 270 20.61 27.14 7.74
C PRO A 270 19.65 27.31 8.93
N GLU A 271 18.43 26.78 8.82
CA GLU A 271 17.32 26.98 9.75
C GLU A 271 17.14 25.84 10.77
N GLU A 272 17.87 24.73 10.58
CA GLU A 272 17.82 23.60 11.51
C GLU A 272 18.48 23.97 12.84
N ASN A 273 17.70 23.94 13.92
CA ASN A 273 18.25 24.10 15.27
C ASN A 273 18.96 22.81 15.70
N ILE A 274 20.29 22.78 15.58
CA ILE A 274 21.14 21.67 16.01
C ILE A 274 21.49 21.80 17.50
N THR A 275 21.04 20.82 18.27
CA THR A 275 21.40 20.65 19.68
C THR A 275 22.22 19.37 19.85
N ASN A 276 23.00 19.29 20.94
CA ASN A 276 23.76 18.07 21.26
C ASN A 276 22.82 16.86 21.44
N GLU A 277 21.63 17.06 22.03
CA GLU A 277 20.61 16.03 22.20
C GLU A 277 20.14 15.44 20.86
N LYS A 278 19.86 16.29 19.86
CA LYS A 278 19.54 15.82 18.50
C LYS A 278 20.69 15.06 17.87
N CYS A 279 21.92 15.57 18.01
CA CYS A 279 23.12 14.91 17.46
C CYS A 279 23.31 13.51 18.07
N ASP A 280 23.19 13.39 19.40
CA ASP A 280 23.31 12.13 20.13
C ASP A 280 22.21 11.15 19.72
N PHE A 281 20.98 11.64 19.52
CA PHE A 281 19.87 10.81 19.04
C PHE A 281 20.13 10.26 17.64
N TRP A 282 20.49 11.11 16.67
CA TRP A 282 20.80 10.67 15.31
C TRP A 282 22.00 9.72 15.28
N ALA A 283 23.04 9.99 16.08
CA ALA A 283 24.21 9.11 16.20
C ALA A 283 23.83 7.73 16.74
N LYS A 284 22.93 7.68 17.73
CA LYS A 284 22.40 6.43 18.27
C LYS A 284 21.66 5.62 17.22
N ILE A 285 20.69 6.22 16.52
CA ILE A 285 19.90 5.52 15.48
C ILE A 285 20.80 5.10 14.31
N LYS A 286 21.71 5.96 13.85
CA LYS A 286 22.69 5.60 12.81
C LYS A 286 23.60 4.46 13.25
N SER A 287 23.97 4.38 14.53
CA SER A 287 24.75 3.26 15.06
C SER A 287 23.96 1.95 15.07
N GLU A 288 22.66 2.01 15.36
CA GLU A 288 21.75 0.85 15.35
C GLU A 288 21.60 0.29 13.91
N TYR A 289 21.49 1.16 12.91
CA TYR A 289 21.28 0.80 11.50
C TYR A 289 22.53 0.99 10.62
N ARG A 290 23.73 0.83 11.17
CA ARG A 290 25.01 1.25 10.54
C ARG A 290 25.25 0.73 9.11
N THR A 291 24.72 -0.44 8.77
CA THR A 291 24.89 -1.09 7.46
C THR A 291 23.57 -1.23 6.69
N VAL A 292 22.51 -0.61 7.18
CA VAL A 292 21.16 -0.71 6.65
C VAL A 292 20.80 0.62 6.00
N HIS A 293 20.33 0.58 4.76
CA HIS A 293 19.85 1.77 4.06
C HIS A 293 18.57 2.29 4.75
N HIS A 294 18.39 3.62 4.85
CA HIS A 294 17.28 4.24 5.57
C HIS A 294 15.89 3.65 5.24
N ALA A 295 15.61 3.32 3.98
CA ALA A 295 14.35 2.68 3.57
C ALA A 295 14.06 1.38 4.35
N TYR A 296 15.07 0.52 4.50
CA TYR A 296 14.99 -0.73 5.24
C TYR A 296 15.03 -0.51 6.76
N ALA A 297 15.75 0.52 7.22
CA ALA A 297 15.74 0.89 8.63
C ALA A 297 14.35 1.37 9.08
N MET A 298 13.67 2.18 8.25
CA MET A 298 12.33 2.65 8.55
C MET A 298 11.29 1.53 8.47
N GLN A 299 11.45 0.59 7.53
CA GLN A 299 10.65 -0.64 7.53
C GLN A 299 10.79 -1.39 8.86
N ASP A 300 12.02 -1.72 9.28
CA ASP A 300 12.26 -2.45 10.52
C ASP A 300 11.69 -1.73 11.76
N ILE A 301 11.74 -0.39 11.79
CA ILE A 301 11.10 0.42 12.81
C ILE A 301 9.57 0.21 12.83
N LEU A 302 8.93 0.24 11.65
CA LEU A 302 7.47 0.06 11.52
C LEU A 302 7.04 -1.37 11.86
N ASP A 303 7.80 -2.36 11.40
CA ASP A 303 7.52 -3.77 11.67
C ASP A 303 7.56 -4.07 13.18
N LYS A 304 8.53 -3.48 13.90
CA LYS A 304 8.64 -3.62 15.38
C LYS A 304 7.44 -3.07 16.15
N ILE A 305 6.67 -2.16 15.55
CA ILE A 305 5.44 -1.59 16.12
C ILE A 305 4.17 -2.07 15.40
N ASN A 306 4.26 -3.17 14.63
CA ASN A 306 3.16 -3.84 13.90
C ASN A 306 2.51 -2.99 12.79
N PHE A 307 3.31 -2.19 12.08
CA PHE A 307 2.89 -1.44 10.89
C PHE A 307 3.56 -1.93 9.61
N GLU A 308 3.56 -3.24 9.40
CA GLU A 308 4.27 -3.91 8.30
C GLU A 308 3.78 -3.46 6.92
N ALA A 309 2.48 -3.17 6.78
CA ALA A 309 1.89 -2.68 5.55
C ALA A 309 2.47 -1.31 5.14
N SER A 310 2.62 -0.39 6.09
CA SER A 310 3.33 0.87 5.88
C SER A 310 4.82 0.66 5.66
N GLY A 311 5.43 -0.30 6.37
CA GLY A 311 6.83 -0.70 6.19
C GLY A 311 7.15 -1.13 4.77
N GLN A 312 6.28 -1.91 4.13
CA GLN A 312 6.43 -2.34 2.74
C GLN A 312 6.38 -1.15 1.75
N VAL A 313 5.41 -0.24 1.92
CA VAL A 313 5.30 0.96 1.07
C VAL A 313 6.55 1.83 1.21
N VAL A 314 6.98 2.05 2.46
CA VAL A 314 8.21 2.80 2.76
C VAL A 314 9.41 2.12 2.14
N LYS A 315 9.71 0.84 2.40
CA LYS A 315 10.90 0.17 1.85
C LYS A 315 11.02 0.32 0.34
N SER A 316 9.90 0.24 -0.37
CA SER A 316 9.86 0.11 -1.83
C SER A 316 10.47 1.30 -2.57
N HIS A 317 10.63 2.48 -1.95
CA HIS A 317 11.31 3.62 -2.56
C HIS A 317 12.83 3.43 -2.72
N TYR A 318 13.42 2.39 -2.10
CA TYR A 318 14.80 2.02 -2.39
C TYR A 318 14.96 1.75 -3.88
N THR A 319 15.90 2.45 -4.53
CA THR A 319 16.00 2.45 -6.00
C THR A 319 16.30 1.07 -6.60
N GLY A 320 16.93 0.17 -5.83
CA GLY A 320 17.14 -1.21 -6.26
C GLY A 320 15.86 -2.05 -6.31
N ASP A 321 14.89 -1.75 -5.46
CA ASP A 321 13.67 -2.55 -5.31
C ASP A 321 12.77 -2.46 -6.54
N ILE A 322 12.89 -1.41 -7.37
CA ILE A 322 12.18 -1.33 -8.66
C ILE A 322 12.51 -2.51 -9.59
N PHE A 323 13.63 -3.21 -9.38
CA PHE A 323 14.04 -4.40 -10.12
C PHE A 323 13.75 -5.72 -9.40
N ARG A 324 13.08 -5.68 -8.23
CA ARG A 324 12.64 -6.88 -7.54
C ARG A 324 11.70 -7.69 -8.43
N LYS A 325 11.58 -8.96 -8.10
CA LYS A 325 10.75 -9.90 -8.84
C LYS A 325 9.27 -9.50 -8.64
N GLU A 326 8.88 -9.34 -7.39
CA GLU A 326 7.53 -8.99 -6.99
C GLU A 326 7.08 -7.65 -7.62
N LYS A 327 5.91 -7.69 -8.26
CA LYS A 327 5.27 -6.47 -8.80
C LYS A 327 5.00 -5.46 -7.68
N PHE A 328 5.00 -4.18 -8.04
CA PHE A 328 4.61 -3.12 -7.12
C PHE A 328 3.08 -3.02 -7.08
N CYS A 329 2.51 -2.74 -5.91
CA CYS A 329 1.14 -2.27 -5.80
C CYS A 329 1.05 -0.78 -6.18
N LEU A 330 -0.16 -0.26 -6.34
CA LEU A 330 -0.36 1.15 -6.68
C LEU A 330 0.12 2.07 -5.57
N GLU A 331 -0.02 1.67 -4.30
CA GLU A 331 0.43 2.46 -3.17
C GLU A 331 1.97 2.64 -3.18
N GLU A 332 2.72 1.57 -3.43
CA GLU A 332 4.17 1.63 -3.62
C GLU A 332 4.55 2.47 -4.84
N ILE A 333 3.82 2.34 -5.95
CA ILE A 333 4.08 3.11 -7.18
C ILE A 333 3.89 4.62 -6.94
N CYS A 334 2.81 5.03 -6.26
CA CYS A 334 2.56 6.43 -5.94
C CYS A 334 3.70 7.06 -5.17
N VAL A 335 4.18 6.41 -4.10
CA VAL A 335 5.28 6.92 -3.27
C VAL A 335 6.62 6.89 -4.03
N TYR A 336 6.91 5.80 -4.73
CA TYR A 336 8.14 5.68 -5.52
C TYR A 336 8.22 6.76 -6.59
N TYR A 337 7.15 6.92 -7.37
CA TYR A 337 7.07 7.92 -8.43
C TYR A 337 7.23 9.33 -7.85
N ALA A 338 6.54 9.64 -6.74
CA ALA A 338 6.60 10.93 -6.10
C ALA A 338 8.03 11.32 -5.64
N ASP A 339 8.79 10.40 -5.03
CA ASP A 339 10.21 10.63 -4.69
C ASP A 339 11.06 10.93 -5.93
N LYS A 340 10.75 10.32 -7.08
CA LYS A 340 11.47 10.61 -8.34
C LYS A 340 11.04 11.93 -9.00
N ARG A 341 9.93 12.51 -8.59
CA ARG A 341 9.48 13.86 -9.02
C ARG A 341 9.94 14.97 -8.07
N ALA A 342 10.65 14.63 -6.99
CA ALA A 342 11.19 15.58 -6.03
C ALA A 342 12.73 15.58 -6.04
N LEU A 343 13.33 16.75 -6.26
CA LEU A 343 14.76 16.99 -6.08
C LEU A 343 14.90 18.01 -4.94
N HIS A 344 15.26 17.53 -3.75
CA HIS A 344 15.12 18.31 -2.52
C HIS A 344 13.65 18.74 -2.35
N ASP A 345 13.37 20.02 -2.22
CA ASP A 345 12.05 20.63 -2.12
C ASP A 345 11.52 21.17 -3.46
N GLU A 346 12.22 20.89 -4.57
CA GLU A 346 11.82 21.31 -5.92
C GLU A 346 11.16 20.15 -6.71
N PHE A 347 10.04 20.47 -7.37
CA PHE A 347 9.38 19.57 -8.30
C PHE A 347 10.14 19.53 -9.63
N VAL A 348 10.50 18.32 -10.09
CA VAL A 348 11.29 18.11 -11.31
C VAL A 348 10.68 17.05 -12.21
N THR A 349 11.08 17.04 -13.48
CA THR A 349 10.81 15.93 -14.40
C THR A 349 11.65 14.71 -14.05
N ILE A 350 11.21 13.52 -14.49
CA ILE A 350 11.97 12.28 -14.31
C ILE A 350 13.35 12.36 -15.00
N GLN A 351 13.44 13.03 -16.14
CA GLN A 351 14.71 13.22 -16.86
C GLN A 351 15.69 14.08 -16.06
N GLU A 352 15.24 15.22 -15.52
CA GLU A 352 16.06 16.09 -14.67
C GLU A 352 16.53 15.35 -13.42
N ARG A 353 15.65 14.58 -12.77
CA ARG A 353 15.99 13.76 -11.59
C ARG A 353 17.11 12.77 -11.88
N LEU A 354 17.07 12.11 -13.03
CA LEU A 354 18.10 11.13 -13.41
C LEU A 354 19.44 11.78 -13.73
N ILE A 355 19.43 12.90 -14.46
CA ILE A 355 20.66 13.67 -14.77
C ILE A 355 21.36 14.08 -13.48
N ASP A 356 20.60 14.52 -12.48
CA ASP A 356 21.15 14.83 -11.16
C ASP A 356 21.71 13.58 -10.46
N GLY A 357 21.02 12.44 -10.56
CA GLY A 357 21.51 11.15 -10.07
C GLY A 357 22.86 10.72 -10.68
N GLU A 358 23.04 10.89 -11.99
CA GLU A 358 24.31 10.61 -12.70
C GLU A 358 25.46 11.47 -12.18
N LYS A 359 25.20 12.76 -11.97
CA LYS A 359 26.20 13.69 -11.44
C LYS A 359 26.66 13.31 -10.04
N ARG A 360 25.73 12.82 -9.20
CA ARG A 360 26.03 12.41 -7.82
C ARG A 360 26.75 11.07 -7.75
N TYR A 361 26.55 10.17 -8.72
CA TYR A 361 27.15 8.83 -8.74
C TYR A 361 27.70 8.45 -10.13
N PRO A 362 28.84 9.03 -10.55
CA PRO A 362 29.41 8.76 -11.86
C PRO A 362 30.06 7.36 -11.92
N HIS A 363 29.40 6.38 -12.53
CA HIS A 363 29.96 5.06 -12.82
C HIS A 363 29.73 4.64 -14.28
N GLU A 364 30.77 4.17 -14.99
CA GLU A 364 30.72 3.86 -16.44
C GLU A 364 29.85 2.64 -16.80
N GLU A 365 29.64 1.68 -15.89
CA GLU A 365 28.70 0.55 -16.07
C GLU A 365 27.22 0.95 -15.90
N ALA A 366 26.94 2.22 -15.57
CA ALA A 366 25.61 2.69 -15.17
C ALA A 366 24.62 2.87 -16.32
N GLY A 367 25.08 3.17 -17.55
CA GLY A 367 24.18 3.63 -18.62
C GLY A 367 23.05 2.65 -18.98
N ALA A 368 23.35 1.35 -19.10
CA ALA A 368 22.33 0.35 -19.43
C ALA A 368 21.35 0.08 -18.26
N LYS A 369 21.86 0.08 -17.02
CA LYS A 369 21.03 -0.09 -15.82
C LYS A 369 20.14 1.13 -15.59
N GLN A 370 20.67 2.32 -15.88
CA GLN A 370 19.99 3.59 -15.77
C GLN A 370 18.90 3.79 -16.82
N ASN A 371 19.14 3.34 -18.06
CA ASN A 371 18.09 3.29 -19.07
C ASN A 371 16.93 2.38 -18.64
N LYS A 372 17.21 1.19 -18.10
CA LYS A 372 16.16 0.30 -17.56
C LYS A 372 15.43 0.91 -16.37
N LEU A 373 16.14 1.65 -15.52
CA LEU A 373 15.55 2.38 -14.40
C LEU A 373 14.57 3.44 -14.94
N LEU A 374 15.01 4.25 -15.90
CA LEU A 374 14.18 5.25 -16.57
C LEU A 374 12.94 4.62 -17.20
N GLU A 375 13.09 3.53 -17.96
CA GLU A 375 11.98 2.82 -18.59
C GLU A 375 10.93 2.38 -17.57
N LYS A 376 11.35 1.85 -16.42
CA LYS A 376 10.44 1.44 -15.34
C LYS A 376 9.74 2.63 -14.68
N ILE A 377 10.46 3.73 -14.46
CA ILE A 377 9.88 4.94 -13.84
C ILE A 377 8.87 5.60 -14.80
N LEU A 378 9.19 5.69 -16.09
CA LEU A 378 8.27 6.19 -17.11
C LEU A 378 7.06 5.27 -17.28
N TYR A 379 7.24 3.96 -17.09
CA TYR A 379 6.12 3.04 -17.04
C TYR A 379 5.19 3.32 -15.85
N PHE A 380 5.74 3.59 -14.66
CA PHE A 380 4.95 3.99 -13.49
C PHE A 380 4.21 5.32 -13.72
N GLU A 381 4.89 6.33 -14.27
CA GLU A 381 4.28 7.62 -14.63
C GLU A 381 3.09 7.41 -15.59
N LYS A 382 3.33 6.69 -16.69
CA LYS A 382 2.29 6.39 -17.67
C LYS A 382 1.12 5.62 -17.07
N LEU A 383 1.40 4.63 -16.23
CA LEU A 383 0.37 3.85 -15.55
C LEU A 383 -0.50 4.74 -14.66
N LEU A 384 0.12 5.62 -13.86
CA LEU A 384 -0.61 6.56 -12.99
C LEU A 384 -1.43 7.56 -13.81
N GLN A 385 -0.90 8.08 -14.92
CA GLN A 385 -1.62 8.99 -15.82
C GLN A 385 -2.81 8.32 -16.50
N GLU A 386 -2.64 7.10 -17.01
CA GLU A 386 -3.70 6.34 -17.69
C GLU A 386 -4.82 5.93 -16.72
N LEU A 387 -4.46 5.46 -15.52
CA LEU A 387 -5.43 5.01 -14.53
C LEU A 387 -6.11 6.17 -13.81
N GLY A 388 -5.37 7.23 -13.49
CA GLY A 388 -5.88 8.41 -12.81
C GLY A 388 -6.40 9.51 -13.74
N ASN A 389 -6.37 9.28 -15.05
CA ASN A 389 -6.83 10.21 -16.10
C ASN A 389 -6.40 11.67 -15.85
N TRP A 390 -5.10 11.88 -15.66
CA TRP A 390 -4.51 13.20 -15.43
C TRP A 390 -3.32 13.44 -16.35
N SER A 391 -3.06 14.73 -16.58
CA SER A 391 -1.97 15.22 -17.44
C SER A 391 -0.82 15.82 -16.64
N GLU A 392 0.36 15.89 -17.25
CA GLU A 392 1.54 16.54 -16.67
C GLU A 392 1.26 18.01 -16.27
N GLU A 393 0.40 18.73 -17.00
CA GLU A 393 -0.01 20.09 -16.65
C GLU A 393 -0.82 20.15 -15.35
N GLU A 394 -1.65 19.14 -15.06
CA GLU A 394 -2.46 19.10 -13.84
C GLU A 394 -1.60 18.93 -12.59
N ILE A 395 -0.57 18.07 -12.64
CA ILE A 395 0.32 17.88 -11.50
C ILE A 395 1.23 19.10 -11.29
N GLN A 396 1.65 19.77 -12.38
CA GLN A 396 2.41 21.02 -12.30
C GLN A 396 1.61 22.16 -11.63
N LYS A 397 0.28 22.20 -11.81
CA LYS A 397 -0.58 23.20 -11.15
C LYS A 397 -0.56 23.13 -9.62
N LEU A 398 -0.19 21.98 -9.03
CA LEU A 398 0.00 21.88 -7.57
C LEU A 398 1.09 22.83 -7.07
N PHE A 399 2.06 23.14 -7.92
CA PHE A 399 3.26 23.91 -7.58
C PHE A 399 3.27 25.30 -8.25
N ASN A 400 2.48 25.49 -9.31
CA ASN A 400 2.35 26.77 -10.02
C ASN A 400 1.34 27.74 -9.38
N ASN A 401 0.69 27.39 -8.26
CA ASN A 401 -0.20 28.29 -7.51
C ASN A 401 0.50 29.03 -6.36
N ILE A 402 1.71 29.53 -6.64
CA ILE A 402 2.38 30.56 -5.84
C ILE A 402 2.83 31.66 -6.80
N VAL A 403 1.90 32.55 -7.17
CA VAL A 403 2.20 33.89 -7.67
C VAL A 403 1.29 34.87 -6.97
#